data_AF-F5LDS9-F1
#
_entry.id   AF-F5LDS9-F1
#
_cell.length_a   1.000
_cell.length_b   1.000
_cell.length_c   1.000
_cell.angle_alpha   90.00
_cell.angle_beta   90.00
_cell.angle_gamma   90.00
#
_symmetry.space_group_name_H-M   'P 1'
#
loop_
_entity.id
_entity.type
_entity.pdbx_description
1 polymer ?
#
loop_
_entity_poly.entity_id
_entity_poly.type
_entity_poly.pdbx_seq_one_letter_code
_entity_poly.pdbx_strand_id
1 'polypeptide(L)' 'MKQAELARRTGYSRHQISNWVNDREKMSFDAAATVAFTLDCHMEELYEFHEG' A
#
# COMPACT_ATOMS: atom_id res chain seq x y z
N MET A 1 -7.65 2.76 8.13
CA MET A 1 -8.11 3.58 6.98
C MET A 1 -8.94 2.72 6.03
N LYS A 2 -9.96 3.25 5.33
CA LYS A 2 -10.68 2.49 4.28
C LYS A 2 -9.93 2.57 2.95
N GLN A 3 -9.97 1.53 2.11
CA GLN A 3 -9.31 1.52 0.79
C GLN A 3 -9.71 2.71 -0.11
N ALA A 4 -10.98 3.15 -0.05
CA ALA A 4 -11.45 4.31 -0.81
C ALA A 4 -10.81 5.63 -0.36
N GLU A 5 -10.50 5.75 0.94
CA GLU A 5 -9.80 6.92 1.48
C GLU A 5 -8.32 6.89 1.10
N LEU A 6 -7.68 5.72 1.17
CA LEU A 6 -6.29 5.55 0.74
C LEU A 6 -6.12 5.87 -0.76
N ALA A 7 -7.06 5.42 -1.59
CA ALA A 7 -7.08 5.74 -3.02
C ALA A 7 -7.16 7.26 -3.27
N ARG A 8 -8.03 7.97 -2.54
CA ARG A 8 -8.15 9.43 -2.66
C ARG A 8 -6.87 10.17 -2.24
N ARG A 9 -6.21 9.70 -1.19
CA ARG A 9 -5.01 10.35 -0.63
C ARG A 9 -3.74 10.06 -1.42
N THR A 10 -3.63 8.89 -2.04
CA THR A 10 -2.46 8.47 -2.82
C THR A 10 -2.59 8.74 -4.31
N GLY A 11 -3.82 8.95 -4.83
CA GLY A 11 -4.08 9.10 -6.26
C GLY A 11 -4.17 7.77 -7.02
N TYR A 12 -3.92 6.63 -6.36
CA TYR A 12 -4.10 5.31 -6.97
C TYR A 12 -5.58 4.93 -7.05
N SER A 13 -5.93 4.10 -8.04
CA SER A 13 -7.29 3.60 -8.15
C SER A 13 -7.64 2.68 -6.98
N ARG A 14 -8.92 2.66 -6.59
CA ARG A 14 -9.40 1.72 -5.56
C ARG A 14 -9.14 0.25 -5.95
N HIS A 15 -9.16 -0.07 -7.24
CA HIS A 15 -8.80 -1.40 -7.74
C HIS A 15 -7.33 -1.70 -7.44
N GLN A 16 -6.41 -0.78 -7.75
CA GLN A 16 -4.99 -0.96 -7.48
C GLN A 16 -4.71 -1.15 -5.99
N ILE A 17 -5.30 -0.32 -5.14
CA ILE A 17 -5.23 -0.48 -3.67
C ILE A 17 -5.76 -1.85 -3.24
N SER A 18 -6.87 -2.31 -3.81
CA SER A 18 -7.42 -3.63 -3.52
C SER A 18 -6.48 -4.76 -3.96
N ASN A 19 -5.76 -4.62 -5.07
CA ASN A 19 -4.80 -5.64 -5.51
C ASN A 19 -3.63 -5.75 -4.53
N TRP A 20 -3.11 -4.62 -4.03
CA TRP A 20 -2.04 -4.61 -3.04
C TRP A 20 -2.47 -5.17 -1.69
N VAL A 21 -3.64 -4.77 -1.18
CA VAL A 21 -4.15 -5.24 0.14
C VAL A 21 -4.51 -6.73 0.14
N ASN A 22 -4.75 -7.33 -1.02
CA ASN A 22 -5.08 -8.75 -1.14
C ASN A 22 -3.92 -9.58 -1.73
N ASP A 23 -2.69 -9.06 -1.70
CA ASP A 23 -1.48 -9.73 -2.19
C ASP A 23 -1.56 -10.25 -3.64
N ARG A 24 -2.43 -9.64 -4.46
CA ARG A 24 -2.59 -10.02 -5.87
C ARG A 24 -1.48 -9.42 -6.73
N GLU A 25 -0.96 -8.27 -6.32
CA GLU A 25 0.12 -7.55 -6.98
C GLU A 25 1.05 -6.93 -5.94
N LYS A 26 2.33 -6.85 -6.26
CA LYS A 26 3.30 -6.13 -5.45
C LYS A 26 3.27 -4.63 -5.77
N MET A 27 3.51 -3.79 -4.77
CA MET A 27 3.76 -2.37 -5.01
C MET A 27 5.13 -2.18 -5.67
N SER A 28 5.25 -1.16 -6.52
CA SER A 28 6.57 -0.60 -6.85
C SER A 28 7.16 0.11 -5.63
N PHE A 29 8.45 0.40 -5.66
CA PHE A 29 9.10 1.17 -4.58
C PHE A 29 8.42 2.54 -4.36
N ASP A 30 8.16 3.29 -5.43
CA ASP A 30 7.51 4.61 -5.35
C ASP A 30 6.08 4.52 -4.80
N ALA A 31 5.34 3.47 -5.16
CA ALA A 31 4.01 3.22 -4.63
C ALA A 31 4.06 2.91 -3.12
N ALA A 32 4.98 2.04 -2.70
CA ALA A 32 5.17 1.72 -1.29
C ALA A 32 5.59 2.96 -0.48
N ALA A 33 6.51 3.78 -0.99
CA ALA A 33 6.91 5.03 -0.34
C ALA A 33 5.74 6.02 -0.20
N THR A 34 4.92 6.16 -1.25
CA THR A 34 3.73 7.03 -1.24
C THR A 34 2.68 6.54 -0.24
N VAL A 35 2.44 5.23 -0.20
CA VAL A 35 1.49 4.61 0.73
C VAL A 35 1.98 4.75 2.17
N ALA A 36 3.26 4.46 2.44
CA ALA A 36 3.87 4.60 3.76
C ALA A 36 3.76 6.03 4.29
N PHE A 37 4.14 7.02 3.47
CA PHE A 37 3.98 8.43 3.80
C PHE A 37 2.52 8.80 4.07
N THR A 38 1.57 8.27 3.29
CA THR A 38 0.15 8.54 3.47
C THR A 38 -0.41 7.92 4.75
N LEU A 39 0.10 6.75 5.14
CA LEU A 39 -0.30 6.02 6.34
C LEU A 39 0.44 6.48 7.60
N ASP A 40 1.44 7.36 7.46
CA ASP A 40 2.31 7.81 8.54
C ASP A 40 3.04 6.63 9.21
N CYS A 41 3.61 5.76 8.38
CA CYS A 41 4.39 4.61 8.81
C CYS A 41 5.69 4.48 7.99
N HIS A 42 6.59 3.63 8.45
CA HIS A 42 7.75 3.21 7.70
C HIS A 42 7.38 2.20 6.61
N MET A 43 8.17 2.15 5.54
CA MET A 43 7.85 1.31 4.38
C MET A 43 8.00 -0.18 4.70
N GLU A 44 8.92 -0.55 5.61
CA GLU A 44 9.04 -1.92 6.12
C GLU A 44 7.79 -2.40 6.84
N GLU A 45 7.00 -1.52 7.44
CA GLU A 45 5.75 -1.86 8.13
C GLU A 45 4.61 -2.22 7.17
N LEU A 46 4.79 -1.98 5.85
CA LEU A 46 3.83 -2.40 4.83
C LEU A 46 3.93 -3.89 4.47
N TYR A 47 5.00 -4.57 4.89
CA TYR A 47 5.28 -5.94 4.49
C TYR A 47 5.58 -6.81 5.73
N GLU A 48 4.99 -8.00 5.76
CA GLU A 48 5.41 -9.03 6.72
C GLU A 48 6.54 -9.86 6.10
N PHE A 49 7.69 -9.90 6.77
CA PHE A 49 8.75 -10.83 6.43
C PHE A 49 8.43 -12.19 7.06
N HIS A 50 8.08 -13.16 6.23
CA HIS A 50 7.97 -14.55 6.67
C HIS A 50 9.36 -15.20 6.57
N GLU A 51 9.91 -15.61 7.71
CA GLU A 51 11.03 -16.55 7.73
C GLU A 51 10.54 -17.91 7.23
N GLY A 52 11.31 -18.51 6.30
CA GLY A 52 11.05 -19.82 5.71
C GLY A 52 11.70 -20.96 6.47
#